data_AF-A0A962MM06-F1
#
_entry.id   AF-A0A962MM06-F1
#
_cell.length_a   1.000
_cell.length_b   1.000
_cell.length_c   1.000
_cell.angle_alpha   90.00
_cell.angle_beta   90.00
_cell.angle_gamma   90.00
#
_symmetry.space_group_name_H-M   'P 1'
#
loop_
_entity.id
_entity.type
_entity.pdbx_description
1 polymer ?
#
loop_
_entity_poly.entity_id
_entity_poly.type
_entity_poly.pdbx_seq_one_letter_code
_entity_poly.pdbx_strand_id
1 'polypeptide(L)'
;MLLDVRTYTCRPGTINKHLALYEQMGKEPQTRHLGQPLAYLITETGNVNQYVHIWLYENAADREQRRAAMWADPEWLSYTEASAKLGA
;
A
#
# COMPACT_ATOMS: atom_id res chain seq x y z
N MET A 1 6.14 14.96 12.90
CA MET A 1 6.38 14.22 11.65
C MET A 1 6.67 12.77 11.99
N LEU A 2 5.83 11.85 11.49
CA LEU A 2 5.90 10.41 11.71
C LEU A 2 6.02 9.71 10.35
N LEU A 3 6.93 8.75 10.24
CA LEU A 3 7.10 7.92 9.04
C LEU A 3 6.56 6.51 9.33
N ASP A 4 5.55 6.08 8.55
CA ASP A 4 5.06 4.70 8.56
C ASP A 4 5.77 3.92 7.46
N VAL A 5 6.78 3.14 7.85
CA VAL A 5 7.59 2.31 6.95
C VAL A 5 6.99 0.90 6.90
N ARG A 6 6.54 0.48 5.73
CA ARG A 6 5.83 -0.79 5.55
C ARG A 6 6.55 -1.63 4.50
N THR A 7 6.89 -2.86 4.88
CA THR A 7 7.52 -3.86 4.01
C THR A 7 6.60 -5.05 3.89
N TYR A 8 6.15 -5.36 2.67
CA TYR A 8 5.35 -6.55 2.42
C TYR A 8 6.13 -7.55 1.59
N THR A 9 5.88 -8.84 1.83
CA THR A 9 6.44 -9.94 1.06
C THR A 9 5.32 -10.59 0.26
N CYS A 10 5.38 -10.45 -1.06
CA CYS A 10 4.47 -11.15 -1.95
C CYS A 10 4.83 -12.64 -2.04
N ARG A 11 3.85 -13.46 -2.41
CA ARG A 11 4.12 -14.83 -2.84
C ARG A 11 5.12 -14.83 -4.01
N PRO A 12 6.08 -15.78 -4.07
CA PRO A 12 7.03 -15.85 -5.17
C PRO A 12 6.37 -15.81 -6.55
N GLY A 13 6.85 -14.90 -7.41
CA GLY A 13 6.35 -14.72 -8.78
C GLY A 13 5.06 -13.91 -8.92
N THR A 14 4.49 -13.35 -7.83
CA THR A 14 3.26 -12.55 -7.90
C THR A 14 3.46 -11.04 -7.80
N ILE A 15 4.66 -10.56 -7.46
CA ILE A 15 4.92 -9.13 -7.19
C ILE A 15 4.50 -8.21 -8.34
N ASN A 16 4.83 -8.55 -9.59
CA ASN A 16 4.45 -7.71 -10.74
C ASN A 16 2.93 -7.65 -10.94
N LYS A 17 2.22 -8.76 -10.70
CA LYS A 17 0.75 -8.79 -10.78
C LYS A 17 0.13 -7.96 -9.66
N HIS A 18 0.70 -8.05 -8.46
CA HIS A 18 0.29 -7.25 -7.31
C HIS A 18 0.45 -5.75 -7.56
N LEU A 19 1.62 -5.33 -8.06
CA LEU A 19 1.89 -3.93 -8.37
C LEU A 19 1.02 -3.38 -9.51
N ALA A 20 0.74 -4.19 -10.54
CA ALA A 20 -0.17 -3.81 -11.61
C ALA A 20 -1.60 -3.61 -11.10
N LEU A 21 -2.10 -4.52 -10.24
CA LEU A 21 -3.40 -4.38 -9.60
C LEU A 21 -3.45 -3.13 -8.70
N TYR A 22 -2.40 -2.89 -7.93
CA TYR A 22 -2.28 -1.71 -7.09
C TYR A 22 -2.32 -0.42 -7.91
N GLU A 23 -1.57 -0.32 -9.01
CA GLU A 23 -1.60 0.86 -9.89
C GLU A 23 -2.99 1.08 -10.49
N GLN A 24 -3.69 0.00 -10.86
CA GLN A 24 -5.02 0.07 -11.48
C GLN A 24 -6.14 0.42 -10.49
N MET A 25 -6.11 -0.12 -9.26
CA MET A 25 -7.25 -0.08 -8.33
C MET A 25 -6.91 0.48 -6.95
N GLY A 26 -5.69 0.26 -6.45
CA GLY A 26 -5.34 0.56 -5.06
C GLY A 26 -4.75 1.96 -4.85
N LYS A 27 -4.01 2.47 -5.82
CA LYS A 27 -3.23 3.70 -5.69
C LYS A 27 -4.09 4.94 -5.51
N GLU A 28 -5.13 5.09 -6.33
CA GLU A 28 -6.01 6.24 -6.27
C GLU A 28 -6.75 6.34 -4.92
N PRO A 29 -7.52 5.32 -4.47
CA PRO A 29 -8.18 5.40 -3.18
C PRO A 29 -7.18 5.51 -2.02
N GLN A 30 -6.02 4.85 -2.08
CA GLN A 30 -5.03 4.98 -1.02
C GLN A 30 -4.46 6.40 -0.90
N THR A 31 -4.04 7.00 -2.02
CA THR A 31 -3.41 8.34 -2.01
C THR A 31 -4.42 9.46 -1.74
N ARG A 32 -5.70 9.26 -2.10
CA ARG A 32 -6.82 10.14 -1.75
C ARG A 32 -6.91 10.39 -0.24
N HIS A 33 -6.69 9.36 0.57
CA HIS A 33 -6.80 9.45 2.04
C HIS A 33 -5.45 9.70 2.74
N LEU A 34 -4.39 9.04 2.27
CA LEU A 34 -3.09 9.08 2.95
C LEU A 34 -2.18 10.22 2.46
N GLY A 35 -2.46 10.82 1.29
CA GLY A 35 -1.58 11.77 0.60
C GLY A 35 -0.67 11.06 -0.42
N GLN A 36 0.45 11.67 -0.78
CA GLN A 36 1.47 11.00 -1.62
C GLN A 36 2.51 10.31 -0.73
N PRO A 37 2.93 9.08 -1.05
CA PRO A 37 3.97 8.40 -0.29
C PRO A 37 5.32 9.11 -0.47
N LEU A 38 6.18 9.04 0.56
CA LEU A 38 7.58 9.46 0.44
C LEU A 38 8.33 8.57 -0.56
N ALA A 39 8.03 7.27 -0.52
CA ALA A 39 8.65 6.27 -1.37
C ALA A 39 7.71 5.09 -1.59
N TYR A 40 7.79 4.50 -2.78
CA TYR A 40 7.19 3.21 -3.13
C TYR A 40 8.22 2.45 -3.96
N LEU A 41 8.85 1.44 -3.37
CA LEU A 41 10.10 0.84 -3.82
C LEU A 41 9.94 -0.66 -3.97
N ILE A 42 10.58 -1.23 -4.98
CA ILE A 42 10.70 -2.67 -5.17
C ILE A 42 12.11 -3.12 -4.81
N THR A 43 12.26 -4.30 -4.22
CA THR A 43 13.58 -4.83 -3.88
C THR A 43 14.26 -5.39 -5.14
N GLU A 44 15.40 -4.81 -5.51
CA GLU A 44 16.24 -5.30 -6.61
C GLU A 44 17.25 -6.37 -6.13
N THR A 45 18.00 -6.08 -5.05
CA THR A 45 18.92 -7.03 -4.41
C THR A 45 18.42 -7.39 -3.00
N GLY A 46 18.41 -8.68 -2.65
CA GLY A 46 17.90 -9.20 -1.38
C GLY A 46 16.67 -10.08 -1.57
N ASN A 47 15.60 -9.85 -0.79
CA ASN A 47 14.33 -10.54 -1.03
C ASN A 47 13.54 -9.86 -2.15
N VAL A 48 13.75 -10.34 -3.38
CA VAL A 48 13.13 -9.80 -4.61
C VAL A 48 11.60 -9.92 -4.67
N ASN A 49 10.97 -10.62 -3.72
CA ASN A 49 9.51 -10.68 -3.61
C ASN A 49 8.95 -9.61 -2.67
N GLN A 50 9.77 -8.67 -2.20
CA GLN A 50 9.35 -7.58 -1.31
C GLN A 50 9.21 -6.25 -2.02
N TYR A 51 8.31 -5.43 -1.49
CA TYR A 51 8.24 -4.01 -1.78
C TYR A 51 8.10 -3.23 -0.48
N VAL A 52 8.60 -2.00 -0.49
CA VAL A 52 8.59 -1.07 0.64
C VAL A 52 7.83 0.18 0.25
N HIS A 53 6.96 0.66 1.13
CA HIS A 53 6.30 1.93 0.93
C HIS A 53 6.30 2.74 2.22
N ILE A 54 6.53 4.04 2.10
CA ILE A 54 6.75 4.96 3.22
C ILE A 54 5.75 6.10 3.14
N TRP A 55 5.00 6.31 4.22
CA TRP A 55 3.98 7.37 4.31
C TRP A 55 4.36 8.40 5.38
N LEU A 56 4.06 9.67 5.11
CA LEU A 56 4.27 10.75 6.06
C LEU A 56 2.97 11.13 6.75
N TYR A 57 3.04 11.30 8.07
CA TYR A 57 1.96 11.80 8.90
C TYR A 57 2.47 12.89 9.84
N GLU A 58 1.57 13.73 10.33
CA GLU A 58 1.94 14.74 11.33
C GLU A 58 2.33 14.08 12.66
N ASN A 59 1.48 13.15 13.11
CA ASN A 59 1.60 12.39 14.35
C ASN A 59 0.77 11.08 14.27
N ALA A 60 0.69 10.33 15.37
CA ALA A 60 -0.02 9.06 15.41
C ALA A 60 -1.54 9.19 15.23
N ALA A 61 -2.16 10.27 15.73
CA ALA A 61 -3.60 10.49 15.62
C ALA A 61 -4.01 10.83 14.17
N ASP A 62 -3.23 11.67 13.49
CA ASP A 62 -3.40 11.96 12.06
C ASP A 62 -3.34 10.67 11.21
N ARG A 63 -2.35 9.80 11.51
CA ARG A 63 -2.24 8.48 10.89
C ARG A 63 -3.47 7.62 11.13
N GLU A 64 -3.97 7.55 12.36
CA GLU A 64 -5.14 6.76 12.71
C GLU A 64 -6.38 7.24 11.96
N GLN A 65 -6.64 8.56 11.95
CA GLN A 65 -7.77 9.17 11.27
C GLN A 65 -7.75 8.90 9.76
N ARG A 66 -6.62 9.16 9.09
CA ARG A 66 -6.50 8.95 7.63
C ARG A 66 -6.66 7.50 7.24
N ARG A 67 -6.10 6.59 8.04
CA ARG A 67 -6.24 5.15 7.79
C ARG A 67 -7.66 4.66 8.04
N ALA A 68 -8.36 5.18 9.05
CA ALA A 68 -9.75 4.86 9.29
C ALA A 68 -10.64 5.31 8.12
N ALA A 69 -10.42 6.53 7.61
CA ALA A 69 -11.12 7.03 6.42
C ALA A 69 -10.86 6.17 5.18
N MET A 70 -9.59 5.77 4.95
CA MET A 70 -9.24 4.85 3.85
C MET A 70 -9.96 3.50 3.96
N TRP A 71 -10.06 2.93 5.17
CA TRP A 71 -10.78 1.67 5.38
C TRP A 71 -12.30 1.77 5.29
N ALA A 72 -12.86 2.98 5.26
CA ALA A 72 -14.26 3.23 4.98
C ALA A 72 -14.55 3.45 3.47
N ASP A 73 -13.51 3.56 2.63
CA ASP A 73 -13.64 3.80 1.19
C ASP A 73 -14.01 2.48 0.44
N PRO A 74 -15.16 2.43 -0.27
CA PRO A 74 -15.57 1.24 -1.01
C PRO A 74 -14.60 0.81 -2.11
N GLU A 75 -13.90 1.76 -2.75
CA GLU A 75 -12.91 1.45 -3.79
C GLU A 75 -11.67 0.79 -3.17
N TRP A 76 -11.24 1.26 -2.00
CA TRP A 76 -10.17 0.62 -1.24
C TRP A 76 -10.55 -0.81 -0.84
N LEU A 77 -11.77 -1.01 -0.32
CA LEU A 77 -12.28 -2.33 0.03
C LEU A 77 -12.30 -3.27 -1.19
N SER A 78 -12.79 -2.78 -2.34
CA SER A 78 -12.81 -3.53 -3.60
C SER A 78 -11.40 -3.96 -4.05
N TYR A 79 -10.42 -3.06 -3.93
CA TYR A 79 -9.02 -3.38 -4.18
C TYR A 79 -8.49 -4.46 -3.21
N THR A 80 -8.79 -4.36 -1.91
CA THR A 80 -8.29 -5.35 -0.94
C THR A 80 -8.84 -6.76 -1.19
N GLU A 81 -10.11 -6.86 -1.60
CA GLU A 81 -10.71 -8.14 -2.00
C GLU A 81 -10.07 -8.70 -3.28
N ALA A 82 -9.80 -7.86 -4.28
CA ALA A 82 -9.13 -8.26 -5.50
C ALA A 82 -7.68 -8.72 -5.23
N SER A 83 -6.97 -7.99 -4.36
CA SER A 83 -5.60 -8.30 -3.94
C SER A 83 -5.53 -9.63 -3.20
N ALA A 84 -6.48 -9.92 -2.30
CA ALA A 84 -6.53 -11.18 -1.56
C ALA A 84 -6.66 -12.40 -2.49
N LYS A 85 -7.42 -12.27 -3.60
CA LYS A 85 -7.58 -13.35 -4.60
C LYS A 85 -6.27 -13.67 -5.36
N LEU A 86 -5.35 -12.71 -5.45
CA LEU A 86 -4.02 -12.92 -6.06
C LEU A 86 -3.03 -13.64 -5.11
N GLY A 87 -3.42 -13.88 -3.85
CA GLY A 87 -2.54 -14.44 -2.84
C GLY A 87 -1.42 -13.46 -2.43
N ALA A 88 -1.73 -12.17 -2.48
CA ALA A 88 -0.90 -11.09 -1.98
C ALA A 88 -1.19 -10.78 -0.50
#